data_AF-A0A327YW38-F1
#
_entry.id   AF-A0A327YW38-F1
#
_cell.length_a   1.000
_cell.length_b   1.000
_cell.length_c   1.000
_cell.angle_alpha   90.00
_cell.angle_beta   90.00
_cell.angle_gamma   90.00
#
_symmetry.space_group_name_H-M   'P 1'
#
loop_
_entity.id
_entity.type
_entity.pdbx_description
1 polymer ?
#
loop_
_entity_poly.entity_id
_entity_poly.type
_entity_poly.pdbx_seq_one_letter_code
_entity_poly.pdbx_strand_id
1 'polypeptide(L)'
;MSDAEIATYLMLRYMRALRPGKHALYGVFVTSGYRETFFRQHRSTWRSVEMLYRLRLIDKMPATGRAFRTGNVADPKIKEKTARKPVVRYKINDDGLRVNALPTAWQVLTEPTPQDLIRREHGPLAERAGPTLSDLFTMLGAVDRPAGTRARDGT
;
A
#
# COMPACT_ATOMS: atom_id res chain seq x y z
N MET A 1 20.61 -0.18 -3.47
CA MET A 1 19.76 1.02 -3.51
C MET A 1 20.34 1.95 -4.57
N SER A 2 19.55 2.39 -5.54
CA SER A 2 20.01 3.23 -6.67
C SER A 2 19.93 4.73 -6.34
N ASP A 3 20.66 5.57 -7.07
CA ASP A 3 20.60 7.04 -6.93
C ASP A 3 19.17 7.57 -7.08
N ALA A 4 18.37 6.94 -7.95
CA ALA A 4 16.97 7.28 -8.15
C ALA A 4 16.11 6.99 -6.91
N GLU A 5 16.37 5.88 -6.21
CA GLU A 5 15.71 5.53 -4.94
C GLU A 5 16.14 6.50 -3.83
N ILE A 6 17.44 6.81 -3.74
CA ILE A 6 17.97 7.77 -2.77
C ILE A 6 17.33 9.14 -2.98
N ALA A 7 17.33 9.67 -4.20
CA ALA A 7 16.73 10.96 -4.53
C ALA A 7 15.22 10.98 -4.19
N THR A 8 14.49 9.91 -4.53
CA THR A 8 13.06 9.79 -4.21
C THR A 8 12.82 9.77 -2.70
N TYR A 9 13.65 9.04 -1.96
CA TYR A 9 13.55 8.95 -0.50
C TYR A 9 13.84 10.29 0.17
N LEU A 10 14.92 10.97 -0.24
CA LEU A 10 15.30 12.28 0.29
C LEU A 10 14.22 13.34 0.02
N MET A 11 13.61 13.31 -1.18
CA MET A 11 12.48 14.18 -1.49
C MET A 11 11.29 13.94 -0.54
N LEU A 12 10.91 12.68 -0.32
CA LEU A 12 9.81 12.35 0.60
C LEU A 12 10.15 12.76 2.05
N ARG A 13 11.41 12.63 2.45
CA ARG A 13 11.91 13.07 3.77
C ARG A 13 11.85 14.59 3.92
N TYR A 14 12.23 15.33 2.89
CA TYR A 14 12.06 16.79 2.86
C TYR A 14 10.58 17.19 2.99
N MET A 15 9.68 16.49 2.27
CA MET A 15 8.24 16.75 2.36
C MET A 15 7.66 16.45 3.74
N ARG A 16 8.17 15.42 4.44
CA ARG A 16 7.85 15.18 5.85
C ARG A 16 8.31 16.34 6.71
N ALA A 17 9.55 16.81 6.54
CA ALA A 17 10.10 17.90 7.34
C ALA A 17 9.29 19.21 7.18
N LEU A 18 8.85 19.52 5.96
CA LEU A 18 7.98 20.66 5.69
C LEU A 18 6.57 20.52 6.27
N ARG A 19 6.04 19.30 6.40
CA ARG A 19 4.64 19.04 6.74
C ARG A 19 4.51 17.87 7.73
N PRO A 20 5.09 17.96 8.94
CA PRO A 20 5.18 16.84 9.86
C PRO A 20 3.82 16.35 10.34
N GLY A 21 2.89 17.26 10.68
CA GLY A 21 1.53 16.89 11.09
C GLY A 21 0.74 16.18 9.99
N LYS A 22 0.85 16.63 8.73
CA LYS A 22 0.19 15.97 7.60
C LYS A 22 0.80 14.60 7.31
N HIS A 23 2.12 14.48 7.43
CA HIS A 23 2.82 13.20 7.32
C HIS A 23 2.30 12.21 8.37
N ALA A 24 2.27 12.61 9.64
CA ALA A 24 1.83 11.78 10.75
C ALA A 24 0.38 11.29 10.61
N LEU A 25 -0.54 12.16 10.17
CA LEU A 25 -1.96 11.83 10.05
C LEU A 25 -2.30 11.09 8.75
N TYR A 26 -1.85 11.60 7.60
CA TYR A 26 -2.35 11.19 6.29
C TYR A 26 -1.26 10.79 5.28
N GLY A 27 0.02 10.90 5.65
CA GLY A 27 1.13 10.83 4.71
C GLY A 27 1.26 12.08 3.84
N VAL A 28 2.36 12.13 3.09
CA VAL A 28 2.70 13.21 2.17
C VAL A 28 2.55 12.77 0.72
N PHE A 29 2.22 13.71 -0.16
CA PHE A 29 2.24 13.49 -1.60
C PHE A 29 3.00 14.63 -2.27
N VAL A 30 3.51 14.34 -3.47
CA VAL A 30 4.18 15.33 -4.30
C VAL A 30 3.55 15.30 -5.68
N THR A 31 3.09 16.46 -6.17
CA THR A 31 2.53 16.58 -7.52
C THR A 31 3.64 16.47 -8.56
N SER A 32 3.30 16.06 -9.78
CA SER A 32 4.29 15.97 -10.87
C SER A 32 5.00 17.30 -11.13
N GLY A 33 4.23 18.40 -11.19
CA GLY A 33 4.80 19.74 -11.38
C GLY A 33 5.81 20.10 -10.30
N TYR A 34 5.48 19.90 -9.01
CA TYR A 34 6.40 20.24 -7.92
C TYR A 34 7.64 19.33 -7.89
N ARG A 35 7.50 18.04 -8.25
CA ARG A 35 8.64 17.13 -8.40
C ARG A 35 9.61 17.60 -9.49
N GLU A 36 9.08 17.99 -10.63
CA GLU A 36 9.88 18.33 -11.81
C GLU A 36 10.50 19.72 -11.68
N THR A 37 9.78 20.71 -11.13
CA THR A 37 10.30 22.07 -11.01
C THR A 37 11.22 22.27 -9.82
N PHE A 38 10.86 21.75 -8.64
CA PHE A 38 11.63 21.99 -7.41
C PHE A 38 12.74 20.95 -7.22
N PHE A 39 12.42 19.66 -7.37
CA PHE A 39 13.40 18.57 -7.15
C PHE A 39 14.12 18.13 -8.42
N ARG A 40 13.77 18.71 -9.59
CA ARG A 40 14.30 18.31 -10.90
C ARG A 40 14.16 16.80 -11.13
N GLN A 41 13.11 16.19 -10.57
CA GLN A 41 12.95 14.75 -10.54
C GLN A 41 11.95 14.27 -11.59
N HIS A 42 12.51 13.68 -12.65
CA HIS A 42 11.74 13.19 -13.79
C HIS A 42 10.80 12.02 -13.43
N ARG A 43 9.79 11.78 -14.28
CA ARG A 43 8.80 10.72 -14.10
C ARG A 43 9.41 9.33 -14.00
N SER A 44 10.52 9.07 -14.70
CA SER A 44 11.26 7.80 -14.65
C SER A 44 11.81 7.53 -13.25
N THR A 45 12.44 8.53 -12.64
CA THR A 45 12.99 8.46 -11.27
C THR A 45 11.89 8.23 -10.24
N TRP A 46 10.70 8.80 -10.45
CA TRP A 46 9.57 8.59 -9.54
C TRP A 46 9.08 7.15 -9.47
N ARG A 47 9.35 6.31 -10.49
CA ARG A 47 9.03 4.86 -10.42
C ARG A 47 9.76 4.16 -9.29
N SER A 48 10.89 4.70 -8.81
CA SER A 48 11.63 4.19 -7.66
C SER A 48 10.83 4.21 -6.35
N VAL A 49 9.72 4.95 -6.28
CA VAL A 49 8.80 4.92 -5.12
C VAL A 49 8.23 3.52 -4.88
N GLU A 50 8.05 2.72 -5.93
CA GLU A 50 7.60 1.32 -5.79
C GLU A 50 8.67 0.45 -5.13
N MET A 51 9.94 0.69 -5.43
CA MET A 51 11.04 -0.05 -4.80
C MET A 51 11.17 0.31 -3.33
N LEU A 52 11.10 1.60 -3.00
CA LEU A 52 11.11 2.06 -1.60
C LEU A 52 9.95 1.47 -0.80
N TYR A 53 8.78 1.32 -1.42
CA TYR A 53 7.62 0.67 -0.82
C TYR A 53 7.87 -0.81 -0.55
N ARG A 54 8.43 -1.54 -1.53
CA ARG A 54 8.79 -2.96 -1.38
C ARG A 54 9.79 -3.15 -0.25
N LEU A 55 10.83 -2.32 -0.20
CA LEU A 55 11.88 -2.35 0.83
C LEU A 55 11.41 -1.88 2.22
N ARG A 56 10.11 -1.65 2.40
CA ARG A 56 9.49 -1.20 3.66
C ARG A 56 10.06 0.11 4.21
N LEU A 57 10.69 0.94 3.36
CA LEU A 57 11.20 2.27 3.73
C LEU A 57 10.11 3.33 3.74
N ILE A 58 9.06 3.10 2.93
CA ILE A 58 7.88 3.95 2.87
C ILE A 58 6.61 3.11 2.79
N ASP A 59 5.51 3.76 3.13
CA ASP A 59 4.18 3.16 3.27
C ASP A 59 3.20 3.90 2.39
N LYS A 60 2.52 3.19 1.50
CA LYS A 60 1.42 3.74 0.72
C LYS A 60 0.18 3.86 1.60
N MET A 61 -0.33 5.07 1.75
CA MET A 61 -1.57 5.32 2.45
C MET A 61 -2.74 5.06 1.50
N PRO A 62 -3.79 4.35 1.95
CA PRO A 62 -4.99 4.16 1.14
C PRO A 62 -5.61 5.54 0.84
N ALA A 63 -5.90 5.76 -0.43
CA ALA A 63 -6.60 6.95 -0.89
C ALA A 63 -8.04 6.56 -1.24
N THR A 64 -9.01 7.24 -0.65
CA THR A 64 -10.43 7.04 -0.98
C THR A 64 -10.64 7.20 -2.49
N GLY A 65 -11.26 6.20 -3.11
CA GLY A 65 -11.51 6.18 -4.56
C GLY A 65 -10.36 5.69 -5.45
N ARG A 66 -9.25 5.14 -4.91
CA ARG A 66 -8.24 4.41 -5.71
C ARG A 66 -8.08 2.97 -5.26
N ALA A 67 -7.91 2.07 -6.24
CA ALA A 67 -7.46 0.71 -6.00
C ALA A 67 -6.03 0.75 -5.43
N PHE A 68 -5.80 0.06 -4.32
CA PHE A 68 -4.55 0.10 -3.59
C PHE A 68 -3.36 -0.41 -4.42
N ARG A 69 -3.53 -1.59 -5.04
CA ARG A 69 -2.49 -2.29 -5.83
C ARG A 69 -2.05 -1.53 -7.08
N THR A 70 -3.00 -1.04 -7.88
CA THR A 70 -2.72 -0.40 -9.17
C THR A 70 -2.60 1.11 -9.06
N GLY A 71 -3.06 1.70 -7.95
CA GLY A 71 -3.22 3.14 -7.82
C GLY A 71 -4.24 3.71 -8.79
N ASN A 72 -5.01 2.91 -9.53
CA ASN A 72 -6.03 3.42 -10.45
C ASN A 72 -7.25 3.93 -9.68
N VAL A 73 -7.98 4.89 -10.26
CA VAL A 73 -9.26 5.32 -9.67
C VAL A 73 -10.23 4.14 -9.78
N ALA A 74 -10.72 3.65 -8.65
CA ALA A 74 -11.50 2.41 -8.57
C ALA A 74 -12.89 2.56 -9.22
N ASP A 75 -13.46 3.78 -9.20
CA ASP A 75 -14.75 4.07 -9.81
C ASP A 75 -14.66 5.35 -10.69
N PRO A 76 -14.91 5.24 -12.01
CA PRO A 76 -14.99 6.37 -12.93
C PRO A 76 -16.02 7.42 -12.52
N LYS A 77 -17.12 7.06 -11.83
CA LYS A 77 -18.16 8.02 -11.40
C LYS A 77 -17.70 8.90 -10.23
N ILE A 78 -16.81 8.40 -9.38
CA ILE A 78 -16.15 9.19 -8.30
C ILE A 78 -15.17 10.22 -8.89
N LYS A 79 -14.61 9.92 -10.07
CA LYS A 79 -13.70 10.78 -10.84
C LYS A 79 -14.34 12.11 -11.24
N GLU A 80 -15.66 12.12 -11.44
CA GLU A 80 -16.42 13.27 -11.94
C GLU A 80 -16.97 14.15 -10.79
N LYS A 81 -17.40 13.54 -9.68
CA LYS A 81 -17.92 14.26 -8.50
C LYS A 81 -16.83 14.85 -7.59
N THR A 82 -15.63 14.28 -7.60
CA THR A 82 -14.53 14.75 -6.75
C THR A 82 -13.53 15.50 -7.62
N ALA A 83 -13.68 16.81 -7.77
CA ALA A 83 -12.78 17.66 -8.57
C ALA A 83 -11.28 17.54 -8.18
N ARG A 84 -10.96 16.90 -7.06
CA ARG A 84 -9.61 16.51 -6.65
C ARG A 84 -9.39 15.04 -6.96
N LYS A 85 -8.69 14.75 -8.06
CA LYS A 85 -8.17 13.41 -8.36
C LYS A 85 -7.54 12.84 -7.08
N PRO A 86 -7.99 11.69 -6.55
CA PRO A 86 -7.36 11.11 -5.37
C PRO A 86 -5.86 10.97 -5.64
N VAL A 87 -5.00 11.31 -4.68
CA VAL A 87 -3.53 11.27 -4.84
C VAL A 87 -2.98 10.23 -3.88
N VAL A 88 -2.10 9.35 -4.37
CA VAL A 88 -1.38 8.40 -3.52
C VAL A 88 -0.50 9.18 -2.55
N ARG A 89 -0.63 8.88 -1.26
CA ARG A 89 0.17 9.50 -0.20
C ARG A 89 1.11 8.47 0.38
N TYR A 90 2.23 8.94 0.90
CA TYR A 90 3.32 8.13 1.40
C TYR A 90 3.66 8.54 2.82
N LYS A 91 3.81 7.56 3.71
CA LYS A 91 4.46 7.72 5.01
C LYS A 91 5.88 7.16 4.93
N ILE A 92 6.77 7.71 5.74
CA ILE A 92 8.12 7.16 5.91
C ILE A 92 8.01 6.18 7.07
N ASN A 93 8.52 4.98 6.87
CA ASN A 93 8.59 3.98 7.90
C ASN A 93 9.94 4.12 8.64
N ASP A 94 9.91 4.71 9.82
CA ASP A 94 11.12 4.94 10.62
C ASP A 94 11.76 3.63 11.09
N ASP A 95 10.96 2.57 11.26
CA ASP A 95 11.48 1.26 11.65
C ASP A 95 12.21 0.56 10.51
N GLY A 96 11.80 0.81 9.26
CA GLY A 96 12.48 0.29 8.07
C GLY A 96 13.94 0.76 7.93
N LEU A 97 14.29 1.90 8.53
CA LEU A 97 15.66 2.39 8.61
C LEU A 97 16.48 1.82 9.78
N ARG A 98 15.80 1.30 10.80
CA ARG A 98 16.43 0.76 12.03
C ARG A 98 16.82 -0.71 11.88
N VAL A 99 16.09 -1.45 11.05
CA VAL A 99 16.43 -2.83 10.72
C VAL A 99 17.60 -2.84 9.73
N ASN A 100 18.52 -3.81 9.87
CA ASN A 100 19.58 -4.00 8.88
C ASN A 100 18.96 -4.11 7.48
N ALA A 101 19.27 -3.14 6.62
CA ALA A 101 18.62 -3.00 5.32
C ALA A 101 18.86 -4.19 4.38
N LEU A 102 20.00 -4.88 4.52
CA LEU A 102 20.42 -5.98 3.65
C LEU A 102 19.58 -7.26 3.86
N PRO A 103 19.42 -7.79 5.09
CA PRO A 103 18.51 -8.91 5.35
C PRO A 103 17.07 -8.63 4.93
N THR A 104 16.54 -7.43 5.20
CA THR A 104 15.18 -7.07 4.81
C THR A 104 15.04 -6.96 3.29
N ALA A 105 16.02 -6.36 2.60
CA ALA A 105 16.02 -6.29 1.14
C ALA A 105 16.11 -7.69 0.52
N TRP A 106 16.98 -8.56 1.05
CA TRP A 106 17.07 -9.96 0.63
C TRP A 106 15.73 -10.66 0.79
N GLN A 107 15.17 -10.70 2.01
CA GLN A 107 13.88 -11.31 2.31
C GLN A 107 12.77 -10.82 1.38
N VAL A 108 12.60 -9.51 1.21
CA VAL A 108 11.54 -8.96 0.36
C VAL A 108 11.68 -9.36 -1.11
N LEU A 109 12.91 -9.52 -1.59
CA LEU A 109 13.22 -9.79 -3.00
C LEU A 109 13.25 -11.30 -3.32
N THR A 110 13.69 -12.14 -2.39
CA THR A 110 13.87 -13.58 -2.61
C THR A 110 12.80 -14.44 -1.91
N GLU A 111 12.40 -14.07 -0.69
CA GLU A 111 11.51 -14.86 0.18
C GLU A 111 10.49 -13.96 0.91
N PRO A 112 9.54 -13.34 0.19
CA PRO A 112 8.58 -12.42 0.79
C PRO A 112 7.69 -13.14 1.79
N THR A 113 7.51 -12.55 2.98
CA THR A 113 6.60 -13.09 4.00
C THR A 113 5.13 -12.97 3.58
N PRO A 114 4.21 -13.74 4.17
CA PRO A 114 2.77 -13.54 3.96
C PRO A 114 2.33 -12.10 4.23
N GLN A 115 2.92 -11.45 5.24
CA GLN A 115 2.66 -10.05 5.56
C GLN A 115 3.12 -9.11 4.44
N ASP A 116 4.25 -9.38 3.78
CA ASP A 116 4.68 -8.60 2.60
C ASP A 116 3.69 -8.70 1.45
N LEU A 117 3.09 -9.87 1.25
CA LEU A 117 2.09 -10.08 0.21
C LEU A 117 0.82 -9.29 0.50
N ILE A 118 0.29 -9.40 1.73
CA ILE A 118 -0.89 -8.64 2.18
C ILE A 118 -0.63 -7.14 2.07
N ARG A 119 0.55 -6.67 2.51
CA ARG A 119 0.95 -5.28 2.40
C ARG A 119 0.99 -4.84 0.94
N ARG A 120 1.51 -5.66 0.01
CA ARG A 120 1.52 -5.34 -1.43
C ARG A 120 0.11 -5.19 -2.02
N GLU A 121 -0.85 -5.98 -1.55
CA GLU A 121 -2.20 -6.05 -2.11
C GLU A 121 -3.18 -5.05 -1.50
N HIS A 122 -3.10 -4.85 -0.18
CA HIS A 122 -4.09 -4.12 0.61
C HIS A 122 -3.51 -2.93 1.40
N GLY A 123 -2.19 -2.92 1.58
CA GLY A 123 -1.48 -1.83 2.23
C GLY A 123 -1.23 -1.99 3.71
N PRO A 124 -0.46 -1.06 4.30
CA PRO A 124 0.02 -1.14 5.68
C PRO A 124 -1.08 -0.98 6.73
N LEU A 125 -2.26 -0.46 6.36
CA LEU A 125 -3.40 -0.36 7.28
C LEU A 125 -4.28 -1.62 7.31
N ALA A 126 -4.15 -2.51 6.32
CA ALA A 126 -4.80 -3.81 6.38
C ALA A 126 -4.25 -4.67 7.53
N GLU A 127 -3.00 -4.44 7.94
CA GLU A 127 -2.37 -5.06 9.12
C GLU A 127 -3.00 -4.59 10.45
N ARG A 128 -3.71 -3.45 10.48
CA ARG A 128 -4.37 -2.91 11.68
C ARG A 128 -5.88 -3.13 11.71
N ALA A 129 -6.49 -3.42 10.57
CA ALA A 129 -7.82 -3.99 10.54
C ALA A 129 -7.67 -5.44 10.99
N GLY A 130 -8.20 -5.78 12.17
CA GLY A 130 -8.47 -7.18 12.50
C GLY A 130 -9.31 -7.83 11.39
N PRO A 131 -9.51 -9.16 11.43
CA PRO A 131 -10.23 -9.88 10.38
C PRO A 131 -11.50 -9.13 10.01
N THR A 132 -11.66 -8.86 8.72
CA THR A 132 -12.87 -8.19 8.25
C THR A 132 -14.07 -9.10 8.54
N LEU A 133 -15.28 -8.54 8.63
CA LEU A 133 -16.49 -9.35 8.84
C LEU A 133 -16.61 -10.46 7.78
N SER A 134 -16.11 -10.23 6.56
CA SER A 134 -16.00 -11.25 5.51
C SER A 134 -15.05 -12.39 5.87
N ASP A 135 -13.90 -12.11 6.48
CA ASP A 135 -12.95 -13.12 6.94
C ASP A 135 -13.51 -13.93 8.12
N LEU A 136 -14.29 -13.30 9.00
CA LEU A 136 -15.00 -13.97 10.09
C LEU A 136 -16.11 -14.90 9.56
N PHE A 137 -16.84 -14.51 8.51
CA PHE A 137 -17.83 -15.38 7.88
C PHE A 137 -17.20 -16.59 7.17
N THR A 138 -16.01 -16.43 6.58
CA THR A 138 -15.27 -17.56 6.01
C THR A 138 -14.70 -18.48 7.07
N MET A 139 -14.25 -17.95 8.22
CA MET A 139 -13.78 -18.76 9.35
C MET A 139 -14.92 -19.48 10.10
N LEU A 140 -16.11 -18.88 10.21
CA LEU A 140 -17.29 -19.51 10.81
C LEU A 140 -18.07 -20.42 9.84
N GLY A 141 -17.85 -20.30 8.53
CA GLY A 141 -18.51 -21.11 7.49
C GLY A 141 -17.92 -22.51 7.27
N ALA A 142 -16.83 -22.86 7.96
CA ALA A 142 -16.16 -24.16 7.87
C ALA A 142 -16.59 -25.16 8.97
N VAL A 143 -17.76 -24.95 9.58
CA VAL A 143 -18.37 -25.96 10.47
C VAL A 143 -19.30 -26.85 9.65
N ASP A 144 -18.80 -28.05 9.41
CA ASP A 144 -19.48 -29.29 9.00
C ASP A 144 -20.98 -29.19 8.65
N ARG A 145 -21.29 -29.38 7.36
CA ARG A 145 -22.52 -30.10 7.00
C ARG A 145 -22.22 -31.59 7.05
N PRO A 146 -22.82 -32.38 7.97
CA PRO A 146 -22.73 -33.82 7.87
C PRO A 146 -23.46 -34.31 6.61
N ALA A 147 -22.79 -35.20 5.89
CA ALA A 147 -23.28 -35.89 4.70
C ALA A 147 -24.23 -37.05 5.06
N GLY A 148 -25.24 -37.28 4.22
CA GLY A 148 -26.09 -38.48 4.17
C GLY A 148 -27.34 -38.42 5.06
N THR A 149 -28.56 -38.68 4.57
CA THR A 149 -29.02 -40.03 4.16
C THR A 149 -30.27 -39.94 3.25
N ARG A 150 -30.39 -40.88 2.30
CA ARG A 150 -31.41 -41.04 1.23
C ARG A 150 -32.82 -41.43 1.73
N ALA A 151 -33.84 -41.10 0.94
CA ALA A 151 -34.95 -41.98 0.46
C ALA A 151 -35.69 -41.19 -0.66
N ARG A 152 -35.67 -41.56 -1.96
CA ARG A 152 -36.36 -42.65 -2.70
C ARG A 152 -37.88 -42.78 -2.47
N ASP A 153 -38.55 -42.87 -3.63
CA ASP A 153 -39.91 -43.33 -3.96
C ASP A 153 -41.01 -42.27 -3.83
N GLY A 154 -41.70 -41.88 -4.92
CA GLY A 154 -42.79 -42.61 -5.60
C GLY A 154 -44.09 -42.21 -4.89
N THR A 155 -45.01 -41.43 -5.44
CA THR A 155 -45.76 -41.50 -6.70
C THR A 155 -46.49 -40.18 -6.91
#